data_AF-A0A971NR06-F1
#
_entry.id   AF-A0A971NR06-F1
#
_cell.length_a   1.000
_cell.length_b   1.000
_cell.length_c   1.000
_cell.angle_alpha   90.00
_cell.angle_beta   90.00
_cell.angle_gamma   90.00
#
_symmetry.space_group_name_H-M   'P 1'
#
loop_
_entity.id
_entity.type
_entity.pdbx_description
1 polymer ?
#
loop_
_entity_poly.entity_id
_entity_poly.type
_entity_poly.pdbx_seq_one_letter_code
_entity_poly.pdbx_strand_id
1 'polypeptide(L)'
;MERFEFSLRVAAEWLMLPIEAIAALIIATGVTVSFIRLIRYRETPQLDRFLNVRHYFARYLVLALEFQLAADILGTAVSPSWDQIGKLGAIAGIRTFLNFFLVREMKDYENEHVKSRL
;
A
#
# COMPACT_ATOMS: atom_id res chain seq x y z
N MET A 1 10.92 11.75 33.57
CA MET A 1 10.31 10.83 32.58
C MET A 1 9.84 11.59 31.34
N GLU A 2 9.17 12.74 31.46
CA GLU A 2 8.66 13.53 30.30
C GLU A 2 9.71 13.89 29.22
N ARG A 3 10.95 14.24 29.60
CA ARG A 3 12.01 14.55 28.61
C ARG A 3 12.44 13.34 27.78
N PHE A 4 12.40 12.14 28.37
CA PHE A 4 12.75 10.90 27.67
C PHE A 4 11.67 10.51 26.66
N GLU A 5 10.40 10.65 27.04
CA GLU A 5 9.26 10.44 26.13
C GLU A 5 9.25 11.42 24.96
N PHE A 6 9.59 12.70 25.21
CA PHE A 6 9.71 13.70 24.15
C PHE A 6 10.82 13.34 23.15
N SER A 7 12.00 12.94 23.65
CA SER A 7 13.11 12.51 22.79
C SER A 7 12.78 11.28 21.96
N LEU A 8 12.07 10.30 22.54
CA LEU A 8 11.63 9.10 21.82
C LEU A 8 10.63 9.45 20.72
N ARG A 9 9.61 10.26 21.01
CA ARG A 9 8.59 10.67 20.02
C ARG A 9 9.22 11.39 18.83
N VAL A 10 10.10 12.35 19.10
CA VAL A 10 10.82 13.07 18.04
C VAL A 10 11.64 12.10 17.21
N ALA A 11 12.43 11.23 17.82
CA ALA A 11 13.23 10.23 17.09
C ALA A 11 12.37 9.30 16.22
N ALA A 12 11.19 8.91 16.70
CA ALA A 12 10.25 8.07 15.97
C ALA A 12 9.64 8.80 14.77
N GLU A 13 9.23 10.05 14.91
CA GLU A 13 8.74 10.87 13.80
C GLU A 13 9.81 11.02 12.70
N TRP A 14 11.06 11.26 13.08
CA TRP A 14 12.19 11.31 12.15
C TRP A 14 12.45 9.99 11.42
N LEU A 15 12.07 8.85 12.01
CA LEU A 15 12.20 7.53 11.41
C LEU A 15 11.00 7.13 10.55
N MET A 16 9.77 7.48 10.95
CA MET A 16 8.55 7.19 10.19
C MET A 16 8.49 8.00 8.89
N LEU A 17 8.82 9.29 8.95
CA LEU A 17 8.72 10.19 7.81
C LEU A 17 9.47 9.71 6.55
N PRO A 18 10.74 9.25 6.61
CA PRO A 18 11.41 8.71 5.43
C PRO A 18 10.80 7.39 4.95
N ILE A 19 10.30 6.54 5.85
CA ILE A 19 9.67 5.26 5.49
C ILE A 19 8.36 5.52 4.72
N GLU A 20 7.54 6.44 5.22
CA GLU A 20 6.31 6.87 4.55
C GLU A 20 6.61 7.54 3.20
N ALA A 21 7.65 8.37 3.13
CA ALA A 21 8.07 9.01 1.89
C ALA A 21 8.51 7.97 0.83
N ILE A 22 9.25 6.93 1.23
CA ILE A 22 9.63 5.83 0.33
C ILE A 22 8.39 5.09 -0.18
N ALA A 23 7.46 4.76 0.71
CA ALA A 23 6.21 4.11 0.32
C ALA A 23 5.41 4.96 -0.68
N ALA A 24 5.28 6.26 -0.41
CA ALA A 24 4.60 7.20 -1.31
C ALA A 24 5.29 7.27 -2.68
N LEU A 25 6.63 7.25 -2.72
CA LEU A 25 7.39 7.27 -3.96
C LEU A 25 7.22 5.96 -4.77
N ILE A 26 7.15 4.81 -4.10
CA ILE A 26 6.86 3.52 -4.72
C ILE A 26 5.46 3.54 -5.35
N ILE A 27 4.45 4.04 -4.64
CA ILE A 27 3.08 4.20 -5.15
C ILE A 27 3.07 5.13 -6.37
N ALA A 28 3.70 6.30 -6.25
CA ALA A 28 3.78 7.28 -7.34
C ALA A 28 4.42 6.69 -8.61
N THR A 29 5.48 5.89 -8.43
CA THR A 29 6.15 5.18 -9.52
C THR A 29 5.21 4.14 -10.15
N GLY A 30 4.54 3.33 -9.32
CA GLY A 30 3.57 2.33 -9.78
C GLY A 30 2.42 2.95 -10.56
N VAL A 31 1.86 4.07 -10.08
CA VAL A 31 0.80 4.84 -10.76
C VAL A 31 1.31 5.35 -12.11
N THR A 32 2.48 6.00 -12.12
CA THR A 32 3.05 6.59 -13.34
C THR A 32 3.29 5.53 -14.42
N VAL A 33 3.93 4.41 -14.06
CA VAL A 33 4.20 3.31 -14.99
C VAL A 33 2.90 2.69 -15.52
N SER A 34 1.93 2.46 -14.63
CA SER A 34 0.66 1.84 -15.00
C SER A 34 -0.17 2.75 -15.90
N PHE A 35 -0.18 4.05 -15.62
CA PHE A 35 -0.87 5.06 -16.42
C PHE A 35 -0.28 5.17 -17.83
N ILE A 36 1.05 5.24 -17.96
CA ILE A 36 1.73 5.27 -19.27
C ILE A 36 1.40 4.02 -20.08
N ARG A 37 1.42 2.85 -19.45
CA ARG A 37 1.05 1.59 -20.10
C ARG A 37 -0.41 1.59 -20.56
N LEU A 38 -1.33 2.04 -19.71
CA LEU A 38 -2.76 2.13 -20.04
C LEU A 38 -3.02 3.01 -21.27
N ILE A 39 -2.38 4.18 -21.35
CA ILE A 39 -2.50 5.07 -22.51
C ILE A 39 -1.93 4.39 -23.76
N ARG A 40 -0.75 3.78 -23.68
CA ARG A 40 -0.11 3.09 -24.82
C ARG A 40 -0.93 1.92 -25.36
N TYR A 41 -1.74 1.27 -24.53
CA TYR A 41 -2.54 0.10 -24.93
C TYR A 41 -3.96 0.43 -25.37
N ARG A 42 -4.35 1.71 -25.46
CA ARG A 42 -5.70 2.13 -25.90
C ARG A 42 -6.07 1.65 -27.31
N GLU A 43 -5.11 1.42 -28.18
CA GLU A 43 -5.31 1.08 -29.59
C GLU A 43 -5.73 -0.39 -29.82
N THR A 44 -5.66 -1.27 -28.82
CA THR A 44 -6.06 -2.69 -28.99
C THR A 44 -6.75 -3.23 -27.73
N PRO A 45 -8.07 -3.47 -27.76
CA PRO A 45 -8.83 -3.94 -26.61
C PRO A 45 -8.59 -5.45 -26.40
N GLN A 46 -7.55 -5.80 -25.68
CA GLN A 46 -7.30 -7.16 -25.22
C GLN A 46 -7.32 -7.17 -23.69
N LEU A 47 -8.31 -7.85 -23.11
CA LEU A 47 -8.56 -7.97 -21.68
C LEU A 47 -7.29 -8.41 -20.91
N ASP A 48 -6.50 -9.31 -21.51
CA ASP A 48 -5.24 -9.82 -20.98
C ASP A 48 -4.21 -8.70 -20.69
N ARG A 49 -4.18 -7.62 -21.49
CA ARG A 49 -3.22 -6.52 -21.28
C ARG A 49 -3.61 -5.64 -20.10
N PHE A 50 -4.91 -5.42 -19.89
CA PHE A 50 -5.40 -4.66 -18.75
C PHE A 50 -5.10 -5.40 -17.44
N LEU A 51 -5.36 -6.71 -17.41
CA LEU A 51 -5.02 -7.58 -16.27
C LEU A 51 -3.51 -7.54 -15.97
N ASN A 52 -2.66 -7.52 -17.00
CA ASN A 52 -1.21 -7.42 -16.82
C ASN A 52 -0.80 -6.06 -16.20
N VAL A 53 -1.32 -4.93 -16.70
CA VAL A 53 -1.05 -3.61 -16.09
C VAL A 53 -1.49 -3.56 -14.63
N ARG A 54 -2.68 -4.09 -14.32
CA ARG A 54 -3.19 -4.22 -12.95
C ARG A 54 -2.29 -5.08 -12.08
N HIS A 55 -1.81 -6.23 -12.58
CA HIS A 55 -0.91 -7.10 -11.82
C HIS A 55 0.44 -6.42 -11.54
N TYR A 56 1.00 -5.66 -12.48
CA TYR A 56 2.20 -4.86 -12.23
C TYR A 56 1.94 -3.79 -11.18
N PHE A 57 0.83 -3.06 -11.28
CA PHE A 57 0.45 -2.04 -10.30
C PHE A 57 0.30 -2.63 -8.88
N ALA A 58 -0.35 -3.78 -8.77
CA ALA A 58 -0.54 -4.48 -7.50
C ALA A 58 0.78 -4.77 -6.78
N ARG A 59 1.85 -5.10 -7.50
CA ARG A 59 3.19 -5.32 -6.90
C ARG A 59 3.77 -4.06 -6.26
N TYR A 60 3.60 -2.90 -6.89
CA TYR A 60 4.03 -1.62 -6.30
C TYR A 60 3.21 -1.28 -5.05
N LEU A 61 1.90 -1.53 -5.09
CA LEU A 61 1.05 -1.33 -3.91
C LEU A 61 1.47 -2.24 -2.75
N VAL A 62 1.64 -3.54 -2.97
CA VAL A 62 2.06 -4.48 -1.93
C VAL A 62 3.39 -4.05 -1.31
N LEU A 63 4.39 -3.68 -2.14
CA LEU A 63 5.67 -3.22 -1.63
C LEU A 63 5.53 -1.95 -0.77
N ALA A 64 4.78 -0.96 -1.23
CA ALA A 64 4.55 0.25 -0.46
C ALA A 64 3.84 -0.03 0.88
N LEU A 65 2.89 -0.97 0.88
CA LEU A 65 2.17 -1.38 2.08
C LEU A 65 3.09 -2.02 3.13
N GLU A 66 4.12 -2.77 2.72
CA GLU A 66 5.12 -3.31 3.65
C GLU A 66 5.92 -2.21 4.36
N PHE A 67 6.33 -1.18 3.63
CA PHE A 67 7.00 -0.02 4.21
C PHE A 67 6.08 0.76 5.15
N GLN A 68 4.83 1.01 4.74
CA GLN A 68 3.89 1.72 5.61
C GLN A 68 3.56 0.91 6.88
N LEU A 69 3.48 -0.43 6.78
CA LEU A 69 3.32 -1.29 7.96
C LEU A 69 4.49 -1.14 8.93
N ALA A 70 5.72 -1.04 8.42
CA ALA A 70 6.90 -0.81 9.25
C ALA A 70 6.82 0.56 9.98
N ALA A 71 6.35 1.61 9.30
CA ALA A 71 6.12 2.91 9.92
C ALA A 71 5.04 2.84 11.01
N ASP A 72 3.93 2.14 10.77
CA ASP A 72 2.85 1.99 11.75
C ASP A 72 3.32 1.23 13.00
N ILE A 73 4.10 0.15 12.83
CA ILE A 73 4.68 -0.62 13.94
C ILE A 73 5.60 0.29 14.79
N LEU A 74 6.47 1.07 14.15
CA LEU A 74 7.31 2.07 14.84
C LEU A 74 6.44 3.10 15.60
N GLY A 75 5.34 3.55 14.99
CA GLY A 75 4.36 4.45 15.59
C GLY A 75 3.78 3.94 16.90
N THR A 76 3.31 2.70 16.86
CA THR A 76 2.70 2.05 18.04
C THR A 76 3.70 1.76 19.16
N ALA A 77 4.98 1.52 18.82
CA ALA A 77 6.02 1.21 19.81
C ALA A 77 6.43 2.43 20.66
N VAL A 78 6.30 3.65 20.14
CA VAL A 78 6.89 4.85 20.77
C VAL A 78 5.87 5.72 21.51
N SER A 79 4.61 5.78 21.06
CA SER A 79 3.58 6.59 21.73
C SER A 79 2.24 5.85 21.79
N PRO A 80 2.00 5.05 22.84
CA PRO A 80 0.68 4.46 23.07
C PRO A 80 -0.28 5.54 23.63
N SER A 81 -0.58 6.58 22.86
CA SER A 81 -1.63 7.56 23.22
C SER A 81 -2.93 7.22 22.51
N TRP A 82 -4.05 7.20 23.22
CA TRP A 82 -5.33 6.72 22.67
C TRP A 82 -5.84 7.53 21.46
N ASP A 83 -5.55 8.82 21.37
CA ASP A 83 -5.93 9.65 20.19
C ASP A 83 -5.07 9.32 18.95
N GLN A 84 -3.76 9.11 19.15
CA GLN A 84 -2.87 8.71 18.06
C GLN A 84 -3.11 7.25 17.65
N ILE A 85 -3.33 6.34 18.61
CA ILE A 85 -3.72 4.95 18.36
C ILE A 85 -5.03 4.90 17.58
N GLY A 86 -6.01 5.74 17.89
CA GLY A 86 -7.28 5.81 17.15
C GLY A 86 -7.10 6.21 15.69
N LYS A 87 -6.29 7.25 15.41
CA LYS A 87 -5.97 7.68 14.04
C LYS A 87 -5.18 6.63 13.28
N LEU A 88 -4.14 6.06 13.89
CA LEU A 88 -3.35 4.97 13.33
C LEU A 88 -4.22 3.74 13.05
N GLY A 89 -5.08 3.36 14.00
CA GLY A 89 -6.00 2.23 13.86
C GLY A 89 -7.02 2.42 12.74
N ALA A 90 -7.56 3.64 12.56
CA ALA A 90 -8.44 3.96 11.45
C ALA A 90 -7.72 3.86 10.09
N ILE A 91 -6.51 4.41 9.98
CA ILE A 91 -5.68 4.33 8.77
C ILE A 91 -5.32 2.87 8.45
N ALA A 92 -4.87 2.12 9.45
CA ALA A 92 -4.55 0.70 9.32
C ALA A 92 -5.79 -0.11 8.92
N GLY A 93 -6.95 0.15 9.53
CA GLY A 93 -8.21 -0.53 9.18
C GLY A 93 -8.65 -0.28 7.74
N ILE A 94 -8.62 0.98 7.29
CA ILE A 94 -8.89 1.34 5.89
C ILE A 94 -7.92 0.63 4.95
N ARG A 95 -6.62 0.60 5.31
CA ARG A 95 -5.59 -0.06 4.52
C ARG A 95 -5.83 -1.57 4.42
N THR A 96 -6.12 -2.23 5.52
CA THR A 96 -6.42 -3.68 5.54
C THR A 96 -7.66 -3.97 4.70
N PHE A 97 -8.71 -3.17 4.84
CA PHE A 97 -9.95 -3.35 4.09
C PHE A 97 -9.73 -3.19 2.57
N LEU A 98 -9.08 -2.11 2.13
CA LEU A 98 -8.79 -1.85 0.72
C LEU A 98 -7.85 -2.89 0.11
N ASN A 99 -6.77 -3.23 0.82
CA ASN A 99 -5.82 -4.24 0.32
C ASN A 99 -6.45 -5.64 0.25
N PHE A 100 -7.22 -6.02 1.27
CA PHE A 100 -7.96 -7.29 1.26
C PHE A 100 -8.94 -7.37 0.09
N PHE A 101 -9.69 -6.30 -0.16
CA PHE A 101 -10.65 -6.25 -1.26
C PHE A 101 -9.94 -6.36 -2.61
N LEU A 102 -8.87 -5.60 -2.83
CA LEU A 102 -8.07 -5.65 -4.07
C LEU A 102 -7.49 -7.04 -4.34
N VAL A 103 -6.87 -7.67 -3.34
CA VAL A 103 -6.26 -9.00 -3.47
C VAL A 103 -7.34 -10.07 -3.71
N ARG A 104 -8.48 -9.96 -3.03
CA ARG A 104 -9.61 -10.88 -3.23
C ARG A 104 -10.17 -10.77 -4.63
N GLU A 105 -10.42 -9.55 -5.10
CA GLU A 105 -10.92 -9.30 -6.44
C GLU A 105 -9.96 -9.84 -7.51
N MET A 106 -8.63 -9.72 -7.30
CA MET A 106 -7.63 -10.33 -8.19
C MET A 106 -7.70 -11.86 -8.23
N LYS A 107 -7.84 -12.52 -7.07
CA LYS A 107 -7.98 -13.99 -7.00
C LYS A 107 -9.24 -14.48 -7.68
N ASP A 108 -10.33 -13.71 -7.58
CA ASP A 108 -11.60 -14.05 -8.22
C ASP A 108 -11.44 -14.03 -9.75
N TYR A 109 -10.77 -13.03 -10.32
CA TYR A 109 -10.49 -12.99 -11.77
C TYR A 109 -9.57 -14.11 -12.26
N GLU A 110 -8.55 -14.48 -11.47
CA GLU A 110 -7.63 -15.56 -11.85
C GLU A 110 -8.32 -16.93 -11.88
N ASN A 111 -9.21 -17.18 -10.92
CA ASN A 111 -9.98 -18.42 -10.85
C ASN A 111 -11.01 -18.55 -11.99
N GLU A 112 -11.62 -17.45 -12.44
CA GLU A 112 -12.53 -17.46 -13.59
C GLU A 112 -11.81 -17.79 -14.91
N HIS A 113 -10.58 -17.30 -15.11
CA HIS A 113 -9.79 -17.59 -16.32
C HIS A 113 -9.21 -19.00 -16.36
N VAL A 114 -8.97 -19.65 -15.21
CA VAL A 114 -8.56 -21.07 -15.15
C VAL A 114 -9.73 -21.98 -15.51
N LYS A 115 -10.96 -21.65 -15.07
CA LYS A 115 -12.16 -22.46 -15.33
C LYS A 115 -12.63 -22.44 -16.79
N SER A 116 -12.31 -21.39 -17.56
CA SER A 116 -12.67 -21.30 -18.98
C SER A 116 -11.69 -22.02 -19.92
N ARG A 117 -10.57 -22.54 -19.41
CA ARG A 117 -9.57 -23.32 -20.15
C ARG A 117 -9.67 -24.84 -19.89
N LEU A 118 -10.60 -25.26 -19.03
CA LEU A 118 -10.97 -26.65 -18.78
C LEU A 118 -12.37 -26.91 -19.36
#